data_AF-B8IQR9-F1
#
_entry.id   AF-B8IQR9-F1
#
_cell.length_a   1.000
_cell.length_b   1.000
_cell.length_c   1.000
_cell.angle_alpha   90.00
_cell.angle_beta   90.00
_cell.angle_gamma   90.00
#
_symmetry.space_group_name_H-M   'P 1'
#
loop_
_entity.id
_entity.type
_entity.pdbx_description
1 polymer ?
#
loop_
_entity_poly.entity_id
_entity_poly.type
_entity_poly.pdbx_seq_one_letter_code
_entity_poly.pdbx_strand_id
1 'polypeptide(L)' 'MKLWLLTLIDNDALRASAPVVTGFVVRAEDETAARKLAAVFAESEGRAAWHDPTVTKCEELTADGPAQVVLLDFRAGS' A
#
# COMPACT_ATOMS: atom_id res chain seq x y z
N MET A 1 -10.32 -2.69 -15.11
CA MET A 1 -10.06 -2.53 -13.66
C MET A 1 -9.09 -3.61 -13.23
N LYS A 2 -8.00 -3.25 -12.55
CA LYS A 2 -6.93 -4.15 -12.11
C LYS A 2 -6.80 -4.12 -10.60
N LEU A 3 -6.16 -5.14 -10.02
CA LEU A 3 -5.82 -5.18 -8.61
C LEU A 3 -4.37 -4.72 -8.47
N TRP A 4 -4.09 -3.86 -7.49
CA TRP A 4 -2.76 -3.31 -7.23
C TRP A 4 -2.40 -3.51 -5.77
N LEU A 5 -1.15 -3.89 -5.52
CA LEU A 5 -0.53 -3.93 -4.20
C LEU A 5 0.38 -2.72 -4.05
N LEU A 6 0.12 -1.90 -3.04
CA LEU A 6 1.04 -0.85 -2.60
C LEU A 6 1.65 -1.25 -1.27
N THR A 7 2.97 -1.19 -1.16
CA THR A 7 3.70 -1.49 0.08
C THR A 7 4.77 -0.45 0.33
N LEU A 8 5.05 -0.15 1.59
CA LEU A 8 6.25 0.61 1.95
C LEU A 8 7.50 -0.17 1.54
N ILE A 9 8.47 0.51 0.94
CA ILE A 9 9.82 -0.05 0.74
C ILE A 9 10.49 -0.03 2.11
N ASP A 10 11.05 -1.18 2.54
CA ASP A 10 11.58 -1.42 3.89
C ASP A 10 12.14 -0.15 4.55
N ASN A 11 11.38 0.36 5.51
CA ASN A 11 11.77 1.50 6.30
C ASN A 11 11.66 1.07 7.77
N ASP A 12 12.74 0.50 8.28
CA ASP A 12 12.85 0.03 9.67
C ASP A 12 12.47 1.14 10.68
N ALA A 13 12.63 2.41 10.30
CA ALA A 13 12.23 3.54 11.13
C ALA A 13 10.70 3.70 11.24
N LEU A 14 9.94 3.37 10.19
CA LEU A 14 8.47 3.40 10.20
C LEU A 14 7.88 2.20 10.96
N ARG A 15 8.56 1.05 10.99
CA ARG A 15 8.13 -0.14 11.75
C ARG A 15 8.25 0.04 13.27
N ALA A 16 9.14 0.91 13.73
CA ALA A 16 9.44 1.07 15.15
C ALA A 16 8.43 1.95 15.91
N SER A 17 7.58 2.71 15.21
CA SER A 17 6.63 3.64 15.82
C SER A 17 5.20 3.38 15.39
N ALA A 18 4.36 2.86 16.30
CA ALA A 18 2.90 2.74 16.17
C ALA A 18 2.37 1.76 15.10
N PRO A 19 1.07 1.38 15.13
CA PRO A 19 0.46 0.62 14.05
C PRO A 19 0.40 1.49 12.78
N VAL A 20 1.39 1.33 11.91
CA VAL A 20 1.45 2.01 10.62
C VAL A 20 0.77 1.13 9.57
N VAL A 21 -0.04 1.73 8.70
CA VAL A 21 -0.53 1.04 7.51
C VAL A 21 0.68 0.63 6.65
N THR A 22 0.94 -0.67 6.55
CA THR A 22 2.12 -1.18 5.84
C THR A 22 1.88 -1.44 4.35
N GLY A 23 0.61 -1.43 3.92
CA GLY A 23 0.25 -1.61 2.53
C GLY A 23 -1.24 -1.48 2.25
N PHE A 24 -1.56 -1.32 0.97
CA PHE A 24 -2.93 -1.28 0.45
C PHE A 24 -3.09 -2.28 -0.69
N VAL A 25 -4.26 -2.92 -0.74
CA VAL A 25 -4.73 -3.62 -1.94
C VAL A 25 -5.88 -2.80 -2.52
N VAL A 26 -5.70 -2.26 -3.73
CA VAL A 26 -6.67 -1.35 -4.36
C VAL A 26 -7.09 -1.83 -5.73
N ARG A 27 -8.35 -1.53 -6.10
CA ARG A 27 -8.83 -1.69 -7.47
C ARG A 27 -8.75 -0.36 -8.20
N ALA A 28 -7.99 -0.32 -9.28
CA ALA A 28 -7.78 0.90 -10.06
C ALA A 28 -7.52 0.58 -11.54
N GLU A 29 -7.68 1.57 -12.41
CA GLU A 29 -7.43 1.42 -13.84
C GLU A 29 -5.93 1.36 -14.15
N ASP A 30 -5.13 2.13 -13.42
CA ASP A 30 -3.68 2.21 -13.54
C ASP A 30 -3.00 2.46 -12.17
N GLU A 31 -1.67 2.45 -12.16
CA GLU A 31 -0.85 2.71 -10.97
C GLU A 31 -1.08 4.11 -10.38
N THR A 32 -1.30 5.11 -11.23
CA THR A 32 -1.50 6.50 -10.77
C THR A 32 -2.80 6.62 -9.98
N ALA A 33 -3.88 6.01 -10.46
CA ALA A 33 -5.15 5.93 -9.77
C ALA A 33 -5.05 5.08 -8.50
N ALA A 34 -4.29 3.98 -8.52
CA ALA A 34 -4.04 3.14 -7.35
C ALA A 34 -3.36 3.92 -6.21
N ARG A 35 -2.29 4.66 -6.52
CA ARG A 35 -1.57 5.53 -5.57
C ARG A 35 -2.45 6.63 -5.01
N LYS A 36 -3.26 7.29 -5.85
CA LYS A 36 -4.23 8.30 -5.40
C LYS A 36 -5.24 7.73 -4.41
N LEU A 37 -5.78 6.55 -4.67
CA LEU A 37 -6.71 5.88 -3.75
C LEU A 37 -6.01 5.56 -2.42
N ALA A 38 -4.85 4.91 -2.45
CA ALA A 38 -4.09 4.62 -1.22
C ALA A 38 -3.83 5.88 -0.38
N ALA A 39 -3.40 6.98 -1.03
CA ALA A 39 -3.14 8.26 -0.38
C ALA A 39 -4.39 8.94 0.22
N VAL A 40 -5.58 8.71 -0.36
CA VAL A 40 -6.85 9.17 0.23
C VAL A 40 -7.17 8.41 1.50
N PHE A 41 -6.95 7.09 1.50
CA PHE A 41 -7.28 6.18 2.62
C PHE A 41 -6.21 6.12 3.71
N ALA A 42 -4.99 6.59 3.46
CA ALA A 42 -3.92 6.69 4.45
C ALA A 42 -4.09 7.86 5.46
N GLU A 43 -5.23 8.55 5.47
CA GLU A 43 -5.50 9.71 6.33
C GLU A 43 -4.42 10.82 6.25
N SER A 44 -4.25 11.64 7.30
CA SER A 44 -3.28 12.75 7.32
C SER A 44 -1.84 12.29 7.57
N GLU A 45 -1.65 11.16 8.24
CA GLU A 45 -0.32 10.62 8.53
C GLU A 45 0.13 9.68 7.40
N GLY A 46 1.06 10.13 6.56
CA GLY A 46 1.68 9.29 5.54
C GLY A 46 1.11 9.42 4.13
N ARG A 47 0.11 10.27 3.88
CA ARG A 47 -0.43 10.57 2.53
C ARG A 47 0.65 10.84 1.47
N ALA A 48 1.68 11.62 1.84
CA ALA A 48 2.77 11.96 0.93
C ALA A 48 3.61 10.72 0.52
N ALA A 49 3.78 9.76 1.44
CA ALA A 49 4.57 8.56 1.17
C ALA A 49 3.93 7.68 0.08
N TRP A 50 2.59 7.62 0.03
CA TRP A 50 1.86 6.81 -0.97
C TRP A 50 1.91 7.38 -2.39
N HIS A 51 2.25 8.66 -2.53
CA HIS A 51 2.51 9.28 -3.83
C HIS A 51 3.96 9.14 -4.28
N ASP A 52 4.88 8.86 -3.37
CA ASP A 52 6.31 8.85 -3.64
C ASP A 52 6.79 7.41 -3.95
N PRO A 53 7.19 7.12 -5.20
CA PRO A 53 7.65 5.80 -5.60
C PRO A 53 9.01 5.43 -4.99
N THR A 54 9.73 6.38 -4.37
CA THR A 54 11.00 6.11 -3.68
C THR A 54 10.81 5.51 -2.30
N VAL A 55 9.62 5.67 -1.71
CA VAL A 55 9.27 5.11 -0.39
C VAL A 55 8.15 4.07 -0.46
N THR A 56 7.45 3.94 -1.61
CA THR A 56 6.42 2.93 -1.83
C THR A 56 6.56 2.21 -3.16
N LYS A 57 6.44 0.88 -3.10
CA LYS A 57 6.29 0.02 -4.28
C LYS A 57 4.81 -0.05 -4.64
N CYS A 58 4.49 -0.02 -5.93
CA CYS A 58 3.14 -0.30 -6.45
C CYS A 58 3.27 -1.31 -7.58
N GLU A 59 2.59 -2.45 -7.47
CA GLU A 59 2.63 -3.50 -8.49
C GLU A 59 1.25 -4.08 -8.76
N GLU A 60 1.02 -4.51 -10.00
CA GLU A 60 -0.22 -5.19 -10.36
C GLU A 60 -0.25 -6.59 -9.72
N LEU A 61 -1.34 -6.90 -9.02
CA LEU A 61 -1.60 -8.23 -8.49
C LEU A 61 -2.34 -9.06 -9.54
N THR A 62 -1.63 -10.03 -10.09
CA THR A 62 -2.16 -11.00 -11.05
C THR A 62 -2.68 -12.25 -10.36
N ALA A 63 -3.51 -13.04 -11.06
CA ALA A 63 -3.97 -14.34 -10.56
C ALA A 63 -2.82 -15.37 -10.46
N ASP A 64 -1.81 -15.21 -11.31
CA ASP A 64 -0.59 -16.01 -11.30
C ASP A 64 0.45 -15.43 -10.34
N GLY A 65 1.22 -16.30 -9.68
CA GLY A 65 2.30 -15.91 -8.77
C GLY A 65 2.63 -16.99 -7.73
N PRO A 66 3.66 -16.78 -6.90
CA PRO A 66 3.96 -17.67 -5.79
C PRO A 66 2.83 -17.62 -4.74
N ALA A 67 2.58 -18.74 -4.07
CA ALA A 67 1.67 -18.78 -2.93
C ALA A 67 2.27 -17.97 -1.77
N GLN A 68 1.62 -16.85 -1.41
CA GLN A 68 2.10 -15.95 -0.36
C GLN A 68 0.94 -15.18 0.29
N VAL A 69 1.17 -14.69 1.51
CA VAL A 69 0.26 -13.75 2.16
C VAL A 69 0.50 -12.36 1.56
N VAL A 70 -0.49 -11.83 0.86
CA VAL A 70 -0.40 -10.54 0.15
C VAL A 70 -0.60 -9.35 1.10
N LEU A 71 -1.40 -9.53 2.16
CA LEU A 71 -1.64 -8.52 3.19
C LEU A 71 -1.89 -9.23 4.54
N LEU A 72 -1.20 -8.79 5.58
CA LEU A 72 -1.32 -9.30 6.95
C LEU A 72 -1.56 -8.13 7.90
N ASP A 73 -2.41 -8.33 8.92
CA ASP A 73 -2.79 -7.33 9.93
C ASP A 73 -3.56 -6.11 9.38
N PHE A 74 -4.71 -6.36 8.76
CA PHE A 74 -5.65 -5.33 8.34
C PHE A 74 -6.50 -4.87 9.54
N ARG A 75 -5.95 -4.00 10.40
CA ARG A 75 -6.77 -3.27 11.37
C ARG A 75 -7.43 -2.08 10.67
N ALA A 76 -8.64 -2.33 10.13
CA ALA A 76 -9.54 -1.24 9.78
C ALA A 76 -10.28 -0.75 11.03
N GLY A 77 -9.86 0.42 11.54
CA GLY A 77 -10.67 1.24 12.43
C GLY A 77 -10.37 1.10 13.93
N SER A 78 -10.05 2.25 14.53
CA SER A 78 -10.64 2.69 15.80
C SER A 78 -11.17 4.09 15.60
#